data_AF-A0A7Z9YB15-F1
#
_entry.id   AF-A0A7Z9YB15-F1
#
_cell.length_a   1.000
_cell.length_b   1.000
_cell.length_c   1.000
_cell.angle_alpha   90.00
_cell.angle_beta   90.00
_cell.angle_gamma   90.00
#
_symmetry.space_group_name_H-M   'P 1'
#
loop_
_entity.id
_entity.type
_entity.pdbx_description
1 polymer ?
#
loop_
_entity_poly.entity_id
_entity_poly.type
_entity_poly.pdbx_seq_one_letter_code
_entity_poly.pdbx_strand_id
1 'polypeptide(L)'
;TVAGLETYVGFYKDRLDEEEYCASLDGGLRRPSSSWEIGIGCSLSGIDFTLYHYGLRELRYLTGMVAEHEIGGLHLALDLDYWRWDDSMSGYRRDSSSMGGAFYASYGIGKASMALRLEYIRQGGSMIYTEGEEAGDIYAATFTPTYNFDGKAYVRLESSYVKARGCFEDNEGDPRDDRIYIALESGLRF
;
A
#
# COMPACT_ATOMS: atom_id res chain seq x y z
N THR A 1 -3.86 -17.14 25.46
CA THR A 1 -2.39 -17.21 25.22
C THR A 1 -1.83 -15.83 25.47
N VAL A 2 -0.65 -15.73 26.08
CA VAL A 2 -0.05 -14.44 26.51
C VAL A 2 0.19 -13.57 25.27
N ALA A 3 -0.37 -12.36 25.27
CA ALA A 3 -0.12 -11.36 24.24
C ALA A 3 1.33 -10.86 24.38
N GLY A 4 2.16 -11.13 23.38
CA GLY A 4 3.41 -10.39 23.21
C GLY A 4 3.07 -8.95 22.86
N LEU A 5 3.74 -8.00 23.51
CA LEU A 5 3.70 -6.60 23.12
C LEU A 5 5.04 -6.28 22.48
N GLU A 6 5.01 -5.81 21.24
CA GLU A 6 6.21 -5.39 20.51
C GLU A 6 6.11 -3.90 20.22
N THR A 7 7.23 -3.20 20.32
CA THR A 7 7.30 -1.78 19.96
C THR A 7 8.54 -1.54 19.13
N TYR A 8 8.44 -0.61 18.18
CA TYR A 8 9.57 -0.16 17.39
C TYR A 8 9.50 1.34 17.14
N VAL A 9 10.68 1.93 16.94
CA VAL A 9 10.84 3.33 16.55
C VAL A 9 11.98 3.45 15.56
N GLY A 10 11.78 4.23 14.50
CA GLY A 10 12.77 4.50 13.47
C GLY A 10 12.84 6.00 13.18
N PHE A 11 14.05 6.49 12.93
CA PHE A 11 14.28 7.85 12.43
C PHE A 11 15.22 7.76 11.23
N TYR A 12 14.85 8.41 10.13
CA TYR A 12 15.58 8.36 8.88
C TYR A 12 15.77 9.76 8.33
N LYS A 13 17.04 10.16 8.19
CA LYS A 13 17.38 11.45 7.58
C LYS A 13 17.64 11.33 6.09
N ASP A 14 18.27 10.23 5.68
CA ASP A 14 18.81 10.06 4.33
C ASP A 14 18.08 8.98 3.51
N ARG A 15 17.02 8.36 4.07
CA ARG A 15 16.17 7.38 3.38
C ARG A 15 14.97 8.08 2.72
N LEU A 16 15.25 9.06 1.87
CA LEU A 16 14.25 9.84 1.17
C LEU A 16 14.52 9.73 -0.33
N ASP A 17 14.07 8.62 -0.92
CA ASP A 17 13.96 8.51 -2.37
C ASP A 17 13.00 9.58 -2.91
N GLU A 18 13.42 10.24 -4.00
CA GLU A 18 12.65 11.30 -4.64
C GLU A 18 11.36 10.76 -5.28
N GLU A 19 11.35 9.50 -5.73
CA GLU A 19 10.20 8.88 -6.38
C GLU A 19 9.12 8.44 -5.37
N GLU A 20 9.50 8.15 -4.13
CA GLU A 20 8.60 7.58 -3.12
C GLU A 20 8.09 8.63 -2.10
N TYR A 21 8.96 9.57 -1.71
CA TYR A 21 8.71 10.44 -0.55
C TYR A 21 8.44 11.90 -0.90
N CYS A 22 8.48 12.28 -2.17
CA CYS A 22 8.21 13.65 -2.59
C CYS A 22 6.77 13.83 -3.10
N ALA A 23 6.31 15.08 -3.18
CA ALA A 23 5.04 15.42 -3.80
C ALA A 23 5.22 16.48 -4.89
N SER A 24 4.57 16.29 -6.03
CA SER A 24 4.48 17.30 -7.09
C SER A 24 3.44 18.36 -6.71
N LEU A 25 3.86 19.62 -6.58
CA LEU A 25 3.04 20.77 -6.22
C LEU A 25 3.35 21.93 -7.16
N ASP A 26 2.35 22.48 -7.85
CA ASP A 26 2.49 23.67 -8.70
C ASP A 26 3.67 23.63 -9.68
N GLY A 27 3.99 22.45 -10.23
CA GLY A 27 5.11 22.24 -11.15
C GLY A 27 6.50 22.12 -10.50
N GLY A 28 6.56 22.07 -9.16
CA GLY A 28 7.77 21.82 -8.39
C GLY A 28 7.69 20.56 -7.53
N LEU A 29 8.84 19.96 -7.22
CA LEU A 29 8.93 18.79 -6.35
C LEU A 29 9.21 19.22 -4.91
N ARG A 30 8.30 18.91 -3.98
CA ARG A 30 8.51 19.16 -2.55
C ARG A 30 9.04 17.92 -1.85
N ARG A 31 10.17 18.09 -1.15
CA ARG A 31 10.88 17.00 -0.47
C ARG A 31 10.77 17.17 1.04
N PRO A 32 10.52 16.09 1.79
CA PRO A 32 10.58 16.16 3.24
C PRO A 32 12.04 16.31 3.69
N SER A 33 12.25 16.92 4.85
CA SER A 33 13.60 17.11 5.42
C SER A 33 14.09 15.92 6.26
N SER A 34 13.16 15.06 6.67
CA SER A 34 13.40 13.83 7.43
C SER A 34 12.14 12.98 7.47
N SER A 35 12.27 11.69 7.76
CA SER A 35 11.16 10.81 8.08
C SER A 35 11.35 10.07 9.41
N TRP A 36 10.25 9.61 9.98
CA TRP A 36 10.25 8.84 11.21
C TRP A 36 9.05 7.90 11.25
N GLU A 37 9.17 6.84 12.04
CA GLU A 37 8.13 5.85 12.23
C GLU A 37 8.11 5.39 13.68
N ILE A 38 6.92 5.10 14.20
CA ILE A 38 6.72 4.39 15.45
C ILE A 38 5.60 3.37 15.26
N GLY A 39 5.74 2.21 15.89
CA GLY A 39 4.68 1.23 15.88
C GLY A 39 4.63 0.38 17.14
N ILE A 40 3.46 -0.20 17.35
CA ILE A 40 3.15 -1.11 18.44
C ILE A 40 2.39 -2.31 17.88
N GLY A 41 2.88 -3.50 18.19
CA GLY A 41 2.29 -4.77 17.79
C GLY A 41 1.79 -5.55 19.00
N CYS A 42 0.68 -6.26 18.84
CA CYS A 42 0.24 -7.25 19.80
C CYS A 42 -0.47 -8.44 19.16
N SER A 43 -0.38 -9.60 19.80
CA SER A 43 -1.11 -10.80 19.36
C SER A 43 -2.23 -11.13 20.35
N LEU A 44 -3.47 -11.19 19.87
CA LEU A 44 -4.64 -11.53 20.68
C LEU A 44 -5.48 -12.59 19.97
N SER A 45 -5.64 -13.74 20.63
CA SER A 45 -6.46 -14.86 20.13
C SER A 45 -6.05 -15.35 18.73
N GLY A 46 -4.74 -15.29 18.44
CA GLY A 46 -4.18 -15.71 17.15
C GLY A 46 -4.29 -14.67 16.04
N ILE A 47 -4.82 -13.47 16.34
CA ILE A 47 -4.81 -12.33 15.43
C ILE A 47 -3.66 -11.42 15.84
N ASP A 48 -2.77 -11.13 14.90
CA ASP A 48 -1.65 -10.21 15.08
C ASP A 48 -2.09 -8.81 14.63
N PHE A 49 -2.00 -7.84 15.51
CA PHE A 49 -2.35 -6.45 15.26
C PHE A 49 -1.09 -5.60 15.30
N THR A 50 -0.95 -4.68 14.35
CA THR A 50 0.06 -3.61 14.40
C THR A 50 -0.62 -2.27 14.21
N LEU A 51 -0.39 -1.32 15.12
CA LEU A 51 -0.73 0.09 14.95
C LEU A 51 0.57 0.85 14.71
N TYR A 52 0.64 1.63 13.64
CA TYR A 52 1.83 2.36 13.27
C TYR A 52 1.52 3.79 12.88
N HIS A 53 2.51 4.65 13.04
CA HIS A 53 2.43 6.04 12.65
C HIS A 53 3.76 6.48 12.04
N TYR A 54 3.68 7.04 10.84
CA TYR A 54 4.79 7.44 10.02
C TYR A 54 4.67 8.93 9.66
N GLY A 55 5.78 9.65 9.73
CA GLY A 55 5.81 11.09 9.43
C GLY A 55 6.87 11.46 8.41
N LEU A 56 6.44 12.16 7.36
CA LEU A 56 7.28 12.91 6.44
C LEU A 56 7.22 14.38 6.81
N ARG A 57 8.28 14.88 7.45
CA ARG A 57 8.32 16.23 7.99
C ARG A 57 8.03 17.27 6.89
N GLU A 58 7.16 18.23 7.20
CA GLU A 58 6.73 19.32 6.29
C GLU A 58 5.99 18.84 5.04
N LEU A 59 5.55 17.58 5.03
CA LEU A 59 4.84 16.98 3.90
C LEU A 59 3.57 16.27 4.34
N ARG A 60 3.64 15.07 4.93
CA ARG A 60 2.44 14.27 5.27
C ARG A 60 2.72 13.25 6.36
N TYR A 61 1.66 12.75 6.98
CA TYR A 61 1.68 11.74 8.03
C TYR A 61 0.74 10.61 7.66
N LEU A 62 1.11 9.38 8.03
CA LEU A 62 0.27 8.18 7.93
C LEU A 62 0.05 7.64 9.33
N THR A 63 -1.21 7.40 9.69
CA THR A 63 -1.56 6.49 10.78
C THR A 63 -2.20 5.27 10.16
N GLY A 64 -1.64 4.10 10.40
CA GLY A 64 -2.15 2.86 9.83
C GLY A 64 -2.31 1.76 10.87
N MET A 65 -3.12 0.76 10.52
CA MET A 65 -3.30 -0.44 11.32
C MET A 65 -3.37 -1.67 10.43
N VAL A 66 -2.62 -2.70 10.79
CA VAL A 66 -2.66 -4.02 10.15
C VAL A 66 -3.22 -5.04 11.14
N ALA A 67 -4.06 -5.96 10.66
CA ALA A 67 -4.52 -7.13 11.39
C ALA A 67 -4.33 -8.38 10.53
N GLU A 68 -3.67 -9.41 11.05
CA GLU A 68 -3.34 -10.64 10.34
C GLU A 68 -3.83 -11.86 11.12
N HIS A 69 -4.28 -12.89 10.40
CA HIS A 69 -4.72 -14.14 11.00
C HIS A 69 -4.52 -15.32 10.06
N GLU A 70 -4.00 -16.42 10.58
CA GLU A 70 -3.90 -17.68 9.85
C GLU A 70 -4.89 -18.73 10.39
N ILE A 71 -5.75 -19.24 9.51
CA ILE A 71 -6.72 -20.30 9.85
C ILE A 71 -6.61 -21.43 8.82
N GLY A 72 -6.09 -22.58 9.24
CA GLY A 72 -6.09 -23.80 8.41
C GLY A 72 -5.35 -23.64 7.07
N GLY A 73 -4.25 -22.89 7.05
CA GLY A 73 -3.46 -22.59 5.85
C GLY A 73 -4.01 -21.46 4.98
N LEU A 74 -5.13 -20.84 5.37
CA LEU A 74 -5.60 -19.57 4.82
C LEU A 74 -5.00 -18.44 5.65
N HIS A 75 -4.17 -17.61 5.02
CA HIS A 75 -3.68 -16.37 5.59
C HIS A 75 -4.59 -15.22 5.18
N LEU A 76 -5.06 -14.44 6.16
CA LEU A 76 -5.90 -13.26 5.98
C LEU A 76 -5.20 -12.06 6.58
N ALA A 77 -5.21 -10.93 5.88
CA ALA A 77 -4.72 -9.67 6.41
C ALA A 77 -5.65 -8.51 6.01
N LEU A 78 -5.78 -7.53 6.90
CA LEU A 78 -6.46 -6.26 6.68
C LEU A 78 -5.50 -5.14 7.03
N ASP A 79 -5.31 -4.20 6.11
CA ASP A 79 -4.53 -2.98 6.31
C ASP A 79 -5.47 -1.78 6.14
N LEU A 80 -5.35 -0.79 7.02
CA LEU A 80 -6.15 0.42 7.03
C LEU A 80 -5.23 1.62 7.25
N ASP A 81 -5.29 2.57 6.32
CA ASP A 81 -4.44 3.73 6.27
C ASP A 81 -5.24 5.02 6.37
N TYR A 82 -4.74 5.96 7.17
CA TYR A 82 -5.18 7.35 7.20
C TYR A 82 -4.00 8.27 6.97
N TRP A 83 -3.93 8.85 5.77
CA TRP A 83 -2.96 9.86 5.43
C TRP A 83 -3.50 11.26 5.69
N ARG A 84 -2.63 12.16 6.16
CA ARG A 84 -2.94 13.58 6.31
C ARG A 84 -1.76 14.42 5.85
N TRP A 85 -2.04 15.45 5.06
CA TRP A 85 -1.05 16.48 4.74
C TRP A 85 -0.64 17.25 6.00
N ASP A 86 0.62 17.65 6.06
CA ASP A 86 1.12 18.57 7.08
C ASP A 86 0.43 19.92 6.96
N ASP A 87 0.27 20.65 8.06
CA ASP A 87 -0.41 21.95 8.05
C ASP A 87 0.33 22.99 7.17
N SER A 88 1.65 22.81 6.94
CA SER A 88 2.43 23.62 5.98
C SER A 88 2.09 23.36 4.50
N MET A 89 1.21 22.38 4.24
CA MET A 89 0.64 22.07 2.93
C MET A 89 -0.79 22.62 2.78
N SER A 90 -1.30 23.32 3.79
CA SER A 90 -2.61 23.98 3.70
C SER A 90 -2.65 24.95 2.51
N GLY A 91 -3.70 24.83 1.70
CA GLY A 91 -3.89 25.65 0.49
C GLY A 91 -3.34 25.05 -0.81
N TYR A 92 -2.46 24.05 -0.75
CA TYR A 92 -1.97 23.36 -1.97
C TYR A 92 -2.91 22.27 -2.47
N ARG A 93 -3.76 21.73 -1.59
CA ARG A 93 -4.69 20.63 -1.88
C ARG A 93 -6.08 20.96 -1.37
N ARG A 94 -7.10 20.46 -2.07
CA ARG A 94 -8.51 20.71 -1.71
C ARG A 94 -8.89 20.01 -0.42
N ASP A 95 -8.47 18.76 -0.27
CA ASP A 95 -8.70 17.96 0.94
C ASP A 95 -7.37 17.71 1.66
N SER A 96 -7.40 17.74 3.00
CA SER A 96 -6.20 17.61 3.83
C SER A 96 -5.83 16.16 4.17
N SER A 97 -6.65 15.18 3.77
CA SER A 97 -6.46 13.78 4.17
C SER A 97 -7.03 12.78 3.17
N SER A 98 -6.67 11.51 3.37
CA SER A 98 -7.14 10.37 2.59
C SER A 98 -7.17 9.13 3.45
N MET A 99 -8.03 8.19 3.07
CA MET A 99 -8.08 6.86 3.69
C MET A 99 -7.87 5.78 2.65
N GLY A 100 -7.16 4.74 3.03
CA GLY A 100 -6.96 3.53 2.25
C GLY A 100 -7.32 2.31 3.09
N GLY A 101 -7.71 1.23 2.43
CA GLY A 101 -7.82 -0.06 3.06
C GLY A 101 -7.52 -1.17 2.07
N ALA A 102 -6.78 -2.17 2.50
CA ALA A 102 -6.45 -3.34 1.71
C ALA A 102 -6.85 -4.61 2.47
N PHE A 103 -7.55 -5.50 1.80
CA PHE A 103 -7.80 -6.86 2.27
C PHE A 103 -6.96 -7.83 1.45
N TYR A 104 -6.23 -8.70 2.13
CA TYR A 104 -5.39 -9.73 1.53
C TYR A 104 -5.84 -11.11 2.02
N ALA A 105 -5.93 -12.05 1.10
CA ALA A 105 -6.17 -13.46 1.40
C ALA A 105 -5.23 -14.31 0.56
N SER A 106 -4.56 -15.29 1.18
CA SER A 106 -3.77 -16.27 0.44
C SER A 106 -3.91 -17.67 0.98
N TYR A 107 -3.87 -18.65 0.07
CA TYR A 107 -4.00 -20.05 0.40
C TYR A 107 -2.99 -20.88 -0.40
N GLY A 108 -2.37 -21.86 0.27
CA GLY A 108 -1.43 -22.80 -0.32
C GLY A 108 -1.98 -24.22 -0.36
N ILE A 109 -1.81 -24.90 -1.49
CA ILE A 109 -2.11 -26.34 -1.64
C ILE A 109 -1.01 -27.04 -2.44
N GLY A 110 -0.25 -27.90 -1.74
CA GLY A 110 0.87 -28.63 -2.33
C GLY A 110 1.92 -27.69 -2.91
N LYS A 111 2.10 -27.72 -4.23
CA LYS A 111 3.06 -26.87 -4.96
C LYS A 111 2.49 -25.52 -5.39
N ALA A 112 1.17 -25.34 -5.31
CA ALA A 112 0.50 -24.13 -5.74
C ALA A 112 0.16 -23.24 -4.55
N SER A 113 0.21 -21.93 -4.73
CA SER A 113 -0.42 -20.95 -3.85
C SER A 113 -1.12 -19.88 -4.67
N MET A 114 -2.11 -19.24 -4.07
CA MET A 114 -2.86 -18.15 -4.67
C MET A 114 -3.00 -17.04 -3.64
N ALA A 115 -2.88 -15.79 -4.09
CA ALA A 115 -3.14 -14.62 -3.29
C ALA A 115 -4.12 -13.70 -4.02
N LEU A 116 -5.04 -13.10 -3.27
CA LEU A 116 -5.95 -12.06 -3.71
C LEU A 116 -5.74 -10.84 -2.79
N ARG A 117 -5.56 -9.66 -3.38
CA ARG A 117 -5.56 -8.37 -2.70
C ARG A 117 -6.66 -7.51 -3.28
N LEU A 118 -7.49 -6.92 -2.42
CA LEU A 118 -8.53 -5.96 -2.77
C LEU A 118 -8.26 -4.66 -2.05
N GLU A 119 -8.29 -3.55 -2.76
CA GLU A 119 -7.95 -2.25 -2.19
C GLU A 119 -9.04 -1.23 -2.51
N TYR A 120 -9.30 -0.37 -1.54
CA TYR A 120 -10.16 0.79 -1.68
C TYR A 120 -9.45 2.00 -1.08
N ILE A 121 -9.36 3.07 -1.86
CA ILE A 121 -8.81 4.33 -1.40
C ILE A 121 -9.84 5.41 -1.67
N ARG A 122 -10.11 6.22 -0.65
CA ARG A 122 -10.84 7.48 -0.77
C ARG A 122 -9.87 8.61 -0.53
N GLN A 123 -9.43 9.25 -1.62
CA GLN A 123 -8.53 10.39 -1.53
C GLN A 123 -9.22 11.75 -1.72
N GLY A 124 -10.41 11.77 -2.34
CA GLY A 124 -11.07 13.04 -2.66
C GLY A 124 -10.17 13.93 -3.52
N GLY A 125 -10.02 15.21 -3.14
CA GLY A 125 -9.09 16.16 -3.75
C GLY A 125 -7.77 16.33 -2.99
N SER A 126 -7.34 15.33 -2.21
CA SER A 126 -6.06 15.38 -1.51
C SER A 126 -4.87 15.08 -2.43
N MET A 127 -5.08 14.21 -3.42
CA MET A 127 -4.07 13.66 -4.33
C MET A 127 -2.87 13.00 -3.61
N ILE A 128 -3.09 12.38 -2.45
CA ILE A 128 -2.02 11.72 -1.68
C ILE A 128 -1.56 10.42 -2.37
N TYR A 129 -2.49 9.66 -2.95
CA TYR A 129 -2.21 8.35 -3.54
C TYR A 129 -1.96 8.42 -5.05
N THR A 130 -2.58 9.37 -5.74
CA THR A 130 -2.40 9.62 -7.17
C THR A 130 -2.61 11.09 -7.49
N GLU A 131 -1.96 11.57 -8.54
CA GLU A 131 -2.06 12.94 -9.03
C GLU A 131 -3.37 13.22 -9.79
N GLY A 132 -4.29 12.27 -9.94
CA GLY A 132 -5.59 12.52 -10.57
C GLY A 132 -6.56 13.23 -9.63
N GLU A 133 -6.88 14.50 -9.91
CA GLU A 133 -7.88 15.28 -9.16
C GLU A 133 -9.29 14.68 -9.20
N GLU A 134 -9.61 13.95 -10.28
CA GLU A 134 -10.91 13.30 -10.47
C GLU A 134 -10.99 11.91 -9.80
N ALA A 135 -9.86 11.33 -9.39
CA ALA A 135 -9.79 10.02 -8.76
C ALA A 135 -10.15 10.09 -7.27
N GLY A 136 -11.38 10.52 -6.99
CA GLY A 136 -11.87 10.63 -5.61
C GLY A 136 -11.89 9.30 -4.87
N ASP A 137 -12.39 8.26 -5.55
CA ASP A 137 -12.41 6.87 -5.09
C ASP A 137 -11.63 5.99 -6.07
N ILE A 138 -10.75 5.15 -5.54
CA ILE A 138 -9.85 4.27 -6.28
C ILE A 138 -10.06 2.85 -5.79
N TYR A 139 -10.08 1.91 -6.73
CA TYR A 139 -10.26 0.49 -6.46
C TYR A 139 -9.13 -0.29 -7.13
N ALA A 140 -8.56 -1.26 -6.42
CA ALA A 140 -7.63 -2.21 -7.03
C ALA A 140 -7.99 -3.64 -6.65
N ALA A 141 -7.76 -4.57 -7.58
CA ALA A 141 -7.86 -5.99 -7.34
C ALA A 141 -6.66 -6.68 -7.99
N THR A 142 -5.88 -7.41 -7.19
CA THR A 142 -4.68 -8.11 -7.64
C THR A 142 -4.78 -9.59 -7.30
N PHE A 143 -4.55 -10.44 -8.29
CA PHE A 143 -4.54 -11.89 -8.15
C PHE A 143 -3.18 -12.45 -8.57
N THR A 144 -2.57 -13.24 -7.68
CA THR A 144 -1.16 -13.66 -7.80
C THR A 144 -1.00 -15.17 -7.57
N PRO A 145 -1.33 -16.03 -8.54
CA PRO A 145 -1.05 -17.46 -8.44
C PRO A 145 0.45 -17.74 -8.59
N THR A 146 0.96 -18.64 -7.76
CA THR A 146 2.36 -19.09 -7.76
C THR A 146 2.43 -20.61 -7.77
N TYR A 147 3.37 -21.17 -8.53
CA TYR A 147 3.71 -22.59 -8.53
C TYR A 147 5.17 -22.79 -8.16
N ASN A 148 5.43 -23.66 -7.18
CA ASN A 148 6.76 -23.98 -6.66
C ASN A 148 7.23 -25.34 -7.17
N PHE A 149 8.32 -25.37 -7.91
CA PHE A 149 8.99 -26.58 -8.40
C PHE A 149 9.94 -27.11 -7.33
N ASP A 150 9.44 -28.05 -6.51
CA ASP A 150 10.20 -28.79 -5.49
C ASP A 150 11.00 -27.92 -4.52
N GLY A 151 10.47 -26.72 -4.23
CA GLY A 151 11.10 -25.73 -3.35
C GLY A 151 12.34 -25.04 -3.91
N LYS A 152 12.82 -25.43 -5.10
CA LYS A 152 14.05 -24.92 -5.74
C LYS A 152 13.80 -23.82 -6.74
N ALA A 153 12.62 -23.80 -7.35
CA ALA A 153 12.24 -22.77 -8.30
C ALA A 153 10.76 -22.43 -8.16
N TYR A 154 10.36 -21.27 -8.68
CA TYR A 154 8.95 -20.91 -8.77
C TYR A 154 8.65 -20.13 -10.04
N VAL A 155 7.38 -20.17 -10.44
CA VAL A 155 6.78 -19.26 -11.41
C VAL A 155 5.57 -18.62 -10.76
N ARG A 156 5.43 -17.31 -10.95
CA ARG A 156 4.33 -16.48 -10.44
C ARG A 156 3.77 -15.67 -11.60
N LEU A 157 2.46 -15.67 -11.71
CA LEU A 157 1.74 -14.71 -12.54
C LEU A 157 1.11 -13.70 -11.59
N GLU A 158 1.15 -12.43 -11.94
CA GLU A 158 0.39 -11.38 -11.28
C GLU A 158 -0.51 -10.72 -12.31
N SER A 159 -1.77 -10.53 -11.93
CA SER A 159 -2.73 -9.77 -12.70
C SER A 159 -3.41 -8.77 -11.79
N SER A 160 -3.47 -7.51 -12.21
CA SER A 160 -4.10 -6.44 -11.43
C SER A 160 -5.06 -5.64 -12.30
N TYR A 161 -6.19 -5.25 -11.72
CA TYR A 161 -7.11 -4.27 -12.28
C TYR A 161 -7.18 -3.09 -11.33
N VAL A 162 -6.92 -1.89 -11.84
CA VAL A 162 -7.01 -0.64 -11.08
C VAL A 162 -8.03 0.26 -11.75
N LYS A 163 -8.92 0.85 -10.96
CA LYS A 163 -9.87 1.86 -11.39
C LYS A 163 -9.61 3.15 -10.61
N ALA A 164 -9.20 4.19 -11.32
CA ALA A 164 -8.92 5.53 -10.80
C ALA A 164 -9.23 6.54 -11.93
N ARG A 165 -10.24 7.39 -11.71
CA ARG A 165 -10.77 8.28 -12.75
C ARG A 165 -9.74 9.28 -13.24
N GLY A 166 -9.51 9.33 -14.55
CA GLY A 166 -8.56 10.26 -15.17
C GLY A 166 -7.10 10.07 -14.76
N CYS A 167 -6.72 8.91 -14.21
CA CYS A 167 -5.34 8.64 -13.77
C CYS A 167 -4.50 7.87 -14.78
N PHE A 168 -5.09 7.38 -15.87
CA PHE A 168 -4.39 6.60 -16.86
C PHE A 168 -4.50 7.27 -18.22
N GLU A 169 -3.57 6.93 -19.11
CA GLU A 169 -3.60 7.31 -20.51
C GLU A 169 -3.61 6.05 -21.37
N ASP A 170 -4.24 6.11 -22.52
CA ASP A 170 -4.07 5.12 -23.58
C ASP A 170 -2.87 5.43 -24.49
N ASN A 171 -2.72 4.69 -25.58
CA ASN A 171 -1.59 4.86 -26.50
C ASN A 171 -1.65 6.17 -27.31
N GLU A 172 -2.78 6.86 -27.31
CA GLU A 172 -2.99 8.13 -28.01
C GLU A 172 -2.87 9.31 -27.05
N GLY A 173 -2.70 9.04 -25.75
CA GLY A 173 -2.62 10.04 -24.68
C GLY A 173 -3.99 10.44 -24.15
N ASP A 174 -5.06 9.75 -24.53
CA ASP A 174 -6.41 10.05 -24.06
C ASP A 174 -6.61 9.51 -22.64
N PRO A 175 -7.27 10.27 -21.74
CA PRO A 175 -7.45 9.87 -20.36
C PRO A 175 -8.37 8.65 -20.23
N ARG A 176 -8.00 7.76 -19.32
CA ARG A 176 -8.72 6.53 -18.97
C ARG A 176 -8.91 6.41 -17.47
N ASP A 177 -10.01 5.74 -17.11
CA ASP A 177 -10.42 5.54 -15.72
C ASP A 177 -9.94 4.21 -15.13
N ASP A 178 -9.38 3.34 -15.96
CA ASP A 178 -9.00 1.99 -15.57
C ASP A 178 -7.76 1.49 -16.31
N ARG A 179 -7.04 0.56 -15.68
CA ARG A 179 -5.90 -0.12 -16.29
C ARG A 179 -5.78 -1.56 -15.78
N ILE A 180 -5.35 -2.44 -16.67
CA ILE A 180 -5.01 -3.83 -16.35
C ILE A 180 -3.50 -3.99 -16.47
N TYR A 181 -2.90 -4.63 -15.46
CA TYR A 181 -1.49 -5.00 -15.44
C TYR A 181 -1.37 -6.52 -15.40
N ILE A 182 -0.40 -7.05 -16.14
CA ILE A 182 -0.05 -8.47 -16.11
C ILE A 182 1.47 -8.58 -16.05
N ALA A 183 1.98 -9.32 -15.08
CA ALA A 183 3.40 -9.58 -14.91
C ALA A 183 3.67 -11.06 -14.70
N LEU A 184 4.79 -11.55 -15.24
CA LEU A 184 5.26 -12.91 -15.03
C LEU A 184 6.62 -12.84 -14.33
N GLU A 185 6.75 -13.53 -13.21
CA GLU A 185 7.96 -13.62 -12.40
C GLU A 185 8.38 -15.09 -12.29
N SER A 186 9.69 -15.35 -12.36
CA SER A 186 10.25 -16.67 -12.08
C SER A 186 11.53 -16.52 -11.28
N GLY A 187 11.78 -17.41 -10.33
CA GLY A 187 12.98 -17.34 -9.49
C GLY A 187 13.49 -18.71 -9.05
N LEU A 188 14.75 -18.72 -8.62
CA LEU A 188 15.44 -19.88 -8.05
C LEU A 188 15.70 -19.62 -6.56
N ARG A 189 15.59 -20.68 -5.75
CA ARG A 189 15.93 -20.69 -4.32
C ARG A 189 17.09 -21.66 -4.12
N PHE A 190 18.16 -21.18 -3.51
CA PHE A 190 19.40 -21.94 -3.25
C PHE A 190 19.47 -22.36 -1.79
#